data_AF-A0AAU7JTG1-F1
#
_entry.id   AF-A0AAU7JTG1-F1
#
_cell.length_a   1.000
_cell.length_b   1.000
_cell.length_c   1.000
_cell.angle_alpha   90.00
_cell.angle_beta   90.00
_cell.angle_gamma   90.00
#
_symmetry.space_group_name_H-M   'P 1'
#
loop_
_entity.id
_entity.type
_entity.pdbx_description
1 polymer ?
#
loop_
_entity_poly.entity_id
_entity_poly.type
_entity_poly.pdbx_seq_one_letter_code
_entity_poly.pdbx_strand_id
1 'polypeptide(L)'
;MTADPRGALADLVAAFERHLEASASKRGEDDPTVIASYDDLADAFAAYDDALLQAYGEMTPLDIYDGDDEDDEELDDHSDEDGDGAVYSGLDDADYDSDDDDSDDDDADEDDPEDEDADDVKVDHRR
;
A
#
# COMPACT_ATOMS: atom_id res chain seq x y z
N MET A 1 -11.46 17.64 -18.95
CA MET A 1 -11.55 18.28 -17.63
C MET A 1 -10.59 17.51 -16.77
N THR A 2 -9.61 18.16 -16.14
CA THR A 2 -8.70 17.48 -15.22
C THR A 2 -9.51 17.05 -14.00
N ALA A 3 -9.43 15.78 -13.61
CA ALA A 3 -10.05 15.31 -12.37
C ALA A 3 -9.44 16.09 -11.18
N ASP A 4 -10.26 16.56 -10.25
CA ASP A 4 -9.81 17.23 -9.01
C ASP A 4 -9.76 16.20 -7.87
N PRO A 5 -8.57 15.74 -7.46
CA PRO A 5 -8.45 14.71 -6.42
C PRO A 5 -9.01 15.17 -5.08
N ARG A 6 -8.98 16.49 -4.79
CA ARG A 6 -9.52 17.01 -3.52
C ARG A 6 -11.04 16.96 -3.50
N GLY A 7 -11.67 17.24 -4.64
CA GLY A 7 -13.11 17.08 -4.82
C GLY A 7 -13.53 15.62 -4.68
N ALA A 8 -12.87 14.73 -5.44
CA ALA A 8 -13.16 13.30 -5.39
C ALA A 8 -12.95 12.69 -3.99
N LEU A 9 -11.92 13.12 -3.26
CA LEU A 9 -11.71 12.70 -1.87
C LEU A 9 -12.85 13.15 -0.94
N ALA A 10 -13.36 14.37 -1.11
CA ALA A 10 -14.48 14.85 -0.30
C ALA A 10 -15.76 14.05 -0.58
N ASP A 11 -15.99 13.69 -1.85
CA ASP A 11 -17.11 12.85 -2.25
C ASP A 11 -16.98 11.42 -1.70
N LEU A 12 -15.76 10.83 -1.73
CA LEU A 12 -15.45 9.54 -1.12
C LEU A 12 -15.70 9.52 0.39
N VAL A 13 -15.24 10.55 1.12
CA VAL A 13 -15.50 10.66 2.58
C VAL A 13 -17.01 10.72 2.85
N ALA A 14 -17.75 11.50 2.07
CA ALA A 14 -19.21 11.57 2.20
C ALA A 14 -19.88 10.22 1.89
N ALA A 15 -19.36 9.44 0.94
CA ALA A 15 -19.86 8.09 0.64
C ALA A 15 -19.61 7.13 1.82
N PHE A 16 -18.42 7.17 2.45
CA PHE A 16 -18.14 6.39 3.66
C PHE A 16 -19.12 6.72 4.80
N GLU A 17 -19.41 7.99 5.02
CA GLU A 17 -20.36 8.43 6.05
C GLU A 17 -21.79 7.89 5.77
N ARG A 18 -22.26 7.97 4.51
CA ARG A 18 -23.57 7.42 4.12
C ARG A 18 -23.63 5.90 4.25
N HIS A 19 -22.57 5.21 3.84
CA HIS A 19 -22.48 3.75 3.97
C HIS A 19 -22.50 3.32 5.44
N LEU A 20 -21.80 4.06 6.32
CA LEU A 20 -21.83 3.82 7.76
C LEU A 20 -23.23 4.06 8.35
N GLU A 21 -23.92 5.14 7.95
CA GLU A 21 -25.29 5.42 8.39
C GLU A 21 -26.27 4.32 7.95
N ALA A 22 -26.19 3.89 6.69
CA ALA A 22 -27.00 2.78 6.17
C ALA A 22 -26.72 1.49 6.95
N SER A 23 -25.44 1.17 7.16
CA SER A 23 -25.02 -0.02 7.92
C SER A 23 -25.50 0.00 9.36
N ALA A 24 -25.44 1.16 10.02
CA ALA A 24 -25.90 1.33 11.40
C ALA A 24 -27.43 1.25 11.54
N SER A 25 -28.17 1.57 10.48
CA SER A 25 -29.64 1.56 10.46
C SER A 25 -30.25 0.32 9.81
N LYS A 26 -29.42 -0.66 9.40
CA LYS A 26 -29.84 -1.83 8.62
C LYS A 26 -30.95 -2.64 9.28
N ARG A 27 -31.92 -3.09 8.48
CA ARG A 27 -33.05 -3.91 8.90
C ARG A 27 -33.02 -5.26 8.17
N GLY A 28 -32.22 -6.18 8.70
CA GLY A 28 -32.05 -7.52 8.13
C GLY A 28 -30.64 -7.74 7.59
N GLU A 29 -30.42 -8.92 6.99
CA GLU A 29 -29.14 -9.27 6.37
C GLU A 29 -28.99 -8.60 4.99
N ASP A 30 -30.05 -8.57 4.18
CA ASP A 30 -30.07 -7.97 2.84
C ASP A 30 -30.82 -6.63 2.82
N ASP A 31 -30.31 -5.62 3.53
CA ASP A 31 -30.92 -4.28 3.48
C ASP A 31 -30.57 -3.60 2.15
N PRO A 32 -31.54 -3.24 1.29
CA PRO A 32 -31.27 -2.62 -0.01
C PRO A 32 -30.60 -1.25 0.12
N THR A 33 -30.76 -0.57 1.26
CA THR A 33 -30.11 0.71 1.53
C THR A 33 -28.60 0.51 1.72
N VAL A 34 -28.22 -0.58 2.39
CA VAL A 34 -26.81 -0.92 2.62
C VAL A 34 -26.15 -1.28 1.30
N ILE A 35 -26.82 -2.11 0.48
CA ILE A 35 -26.34 -2.51 -0.84
C ILE A 35 -26.15 -1.29 -1.74
N ALA A 36 -27.17 -0.42 -1.88
CA ALA A 36 -27.04 0.78 -2.69
C ALA A 36 -25.91 1.71 -2.19
N SER A 37 -25.78 1.89 -0.87
CA SER A 37 -24.69 2.70 -0.31
C SER A 37 -23.30 2.09 -0.49
N TYR A 38 -23.23 0.77 -0.66
CA TYR A 38 -21.99 0.06 -0.95
C TYR A 38 -21.56 0.33 -2.39
N ASP A 39 -22.49 0.21 -3.35
CA ASP A 39 -22.24 0.52 -4.76
C ASP A 39 -21.82 2.01 -4.92
N ASP A 40 -22.54 2.93 -4.28
CA ASP A 40 -22.21 4.35 -4.26
C ASP A 40 -20.79 4.62 -3.70
N LEU A 41 -20.36 3.83 -2.71
CA LEU A 41 -19.04 3.94 -2.12
C LEU A 41 -17.94 3.41 -3.06
N ALA A 42 -18.19 2.28 -3.71
CA ALA A 42 -17.28 1.70 -4.70
C ALA A 42 -17.06 2.69 -5.86
N ASP A 43 -18.12 3.26 -6.41
CA ASP A 43 -18.07 4.26 -7.48
C ASP A 43 -17.26 5.51 -7.06
N ALA A 44 -17.51 6.02 -5.85
CA ALA A 44 -16.80 7.18 -5.33
C ALA A 44 -15.29 6.90 -5.13
N PHE A 45 -14.95 5.68 -4.71
CA PHE A 45 -13.56 5.26 -4.55
C PHE A 45 -12.86 5.13 -5.90
N ALA A 46 -13.47 4.49 -6.90
CA ALA A 46 -12.92 4.40 -8.25
C ALA A 46 -12.67 5.79 -8.86
N ALA A 47 -13.60 6.74 -8.65
CA ALA A 47 -13.44 8.11 -9.13
C ALA A 47 -12.28 8.85 -8.43
N TYR A 48 -12.04 8.60 -7.14
CA TYR A 48 -10.90 9.14 -6.42
C TYR A 48 -9.57 8.56 -6.89
N ASP A 49 -9.51 7.25 -7.11
CA ASP A 49 -8.31 6.56 -7.57
C ASP A 49 -7.92 7.00 -9.00
N ASP A 50 -8.90 7.10 -9.90
CA ASP A 50 -8.70 7.67 -11.24
C ASP A 50 -8.22 9.13 -11.18
N ALA A 51 -8.77 9.94 -10.26
CA ALA A 51 -8.33 11.31 -10.07
C ALA A 51 -6.88 11.40 -9.58
N LEU A 52 -6.47 10.54 -8.64
CA LEU A 52 -5.08 10.43 -8.18
C LEU A 52 -4.14 10.03 -9.31
N LEU A 53 -4.52 9.03 -10.10
CA LEU A 53 -3.73 8.54 -11.21
C LEU A 53 -3.53 9.63 -12.27
N GLN A 54 -4.58 10.37 -12.60
CA GLN A 54 -4.49 11.47 -13.57
C GLN A 54 -3.68 12.66 -13.05
N ALA A 55 -3.78 12.99 -11.76
CA ALA A 55 -3.13 14.18 -11.20
C ALA A 55 -1.66 13.94 -10.80
N TYR A 56 -1.34 12.75 -10.30
CA TYR A 56 -0.05 12.45 -9.69
C TYR A 56 0.62 11.19 -10.25
N GLY A 57 -0.08 10.36 -11.03
CA GLY A 57 0.46 9.08 -11.52
C GLY A 57 0.51 8.00 -10.45
N GLU A 58 -0.27 8.15 -9.37
CA GLU A 58 -0.29 7.25 -8.23
C GLU A 58 -1.66 6.58 -8.10
N MET A 59 -1.68 5.36 -7.57
CA MET A 59 -2.91 4.63 -7.22
C MET A 59 -2.88 4.25 -5.74
N THR A 60 -4.05 4.04 -5.16
CA THR A 60 -4.18 3.59 -3.78
C THR A 60 -3.89 2.10 -3.65
N PRO A 61 -3.43 1.62 -2.48
CA PRO A 61 -3.19 0.19 -2.24
C PRO A 61 -4.49 -0.57 -1.88
N LEU A 62 -5.65 -0.04 -2.27
CA LEU A 62 -6.97 -0.57 -1.95
C LEU A 62 -7.64 -1.03 -3.25
N ASP A 63 -8.49 -2.04 -3.17
CA ASP A 63 -9.23 -2.57 -4.31
C ASP A 63 -10.72 -2.73 -3.97
N ILE A 64 -11.56 -2.69 -4.99
CA ILE A 64 -13.01 -2.90 -4.86
C ILE A 64 -13.28 -4.39 -4.95
N TYR A 65 -14.04 -4.92 -4.00
CA TYR A 65 -14.46 -6.31 -4.02
C TYR A 65 -15.77 -6.47 -4.81
N ASP A 66 -15.76 -7.16 -5.96
CA ASP A 66 -16.96 -7.39 -6.78
C ASP A 66 -17.76 -8.64 -6.35
N GLY A 67 -17.20 -9.48 -5.47
CA GLY A 67 -17.92 -10.64 -4.93
C GLY A 67 -18.26 -11.75 -5.93
N ASP A 68 -17.87 -11.62 -7.20
CA ASP A 68 -18.05 -12.63 -8.26
C ASP A 68 -16.74 -13.37 -8.61
N ASP A 69 -15.60 -12.98 -8.03
CA ASP A 69 -14.28 -13.62 -8.24
C ASP A 69 -14.09 -14.89 -7.39
N GLU A 70 -15.00 -15.86 -7.49
CA GLU A 70 -14.78 -17.22 -6.96
C GLU A 70 -14.15 -18.18 -7.99
N ASP A 71 -13.93 -17.76 -9.24
CA ASP A 71 -13.30 -18.59 -10.28
C ASP A 71 -12.45 -17.71 -11.22
N ASP A 72 -11.12 -17.85 -11.17
CA ASP A 72 -10.20 -18.10 -12.31
C ASP A 72 -8.75 -17.66 -12.02
N GLU A 73 -8.16 -18.13 -10.91
CA GLU A 73 -6.72 -18.39 -10.91
C GLU A 73 -6.45 -19.63 -11.78
N GLU A 74 -6.62 -19.50 -13.10
CA GLU A 74 -5.92 -20.37 -14.07
C GLU A 74 -4.44 -20.03 -13.94
N LEU A 75 -3.82 -20.65 -12.96
CA LEU A 75 -2.39 -20.90 -12.92
C LEU A 75 -2.04 -21.47 -14.30
N ASP A 76 -1.45 -20.63 -15.14
CA ASP A 76 -0.81 -21.03 -16.39
C ASP A 76 0.24 -22.09 -16.03
N ASP A 77 -0.16 -23.36 -16.12
CA ASP A 77 0.69 -24.53 -16.03
C ASP A 77 1.64 -24.48 -17.24
N HIS A 78 2.70 -23.69 -17.11
CA HIS A 78 3.87 -23.78 -17.96
C HIS A 78 4.61 -25.10 -17.69
N SER A 79 3.97 -26.21 -18.03
CA SER A 79 4.59 -27.53 -18.14
C SER A 79 4.71 -27.92 -19.61
N ASP A 80 5.65 -27.29 -20.31
CA ASP A 80 6.27 -27.88 -21.50
C ASP A 80 7.78 -27.95 -21.27
N GLU A 81 8.15 -28.95 -20.47
CA GLU A 81 9.48 -29.54 -20.48
C GLU A 81 9.69 -30.25 -21.82
N ASP A 82 10.43 -29.63 -22.74
CA ASP A 82 11.19 -30.32 -23.79
C ASP A 82 12.24 -29.35 -24.38
N GLY A 83 13.36 -29.23 -23.67
CA GLY A 83 14.57 -28.53 -24.10
C GLY A 83 15.77 -29.47 -24.00
N ASP A 84 15.84 -30.42 -24.93
CA ASP A 84 16.93 -31.36 -25.07
C ASP A 84 18.28 -30.68 -25.34
N GLY A 85 19.26 -30.96 -24.46
CA GLY A 85 20.61 -31.32 -24.90
C GLY A 85 21.50 -30.25 -25.55
N ALA A 86 21.57 -29.03 -25.03
CA ALA A 86 22.73 -28.17 -25.30
C ALA A 86 23.87 -28.52 -24.33
N VAL A 87 24.77 -29.37 -24.84
CA VAL A 87 26.03 -29.83 -24.27
C VAL A 87 26.76 -28.71 -23.52
N TYR A 88 26.99 -28.89 -22.22
CA TYR A 88 27.93 -28.08 -21.44
C TYR A 88 29.34 -28.28 -22.00
N SER A 89 29.74 -27.43 -22.93
CA SER A 89 31.04 -27.44 -23.58
C SER A 89 31.82 -26.17 -23.26
N GLY A 90 32.81 -26.29 -22.37
CA GLY A 90 33.89 -25.32 -22.14
C GLY A 90 33.51 -24.28 -21.09
N LEU A 91 34.09 -24.26 -19.89
CA LEU A 91 35.48 -23.87 -19.65
C LEU A 91 35.92 -22.69 -20.52
N ASP A 92 35.81 -21.50 -19.94
CA ASP A 92 36.70 -20.35 -20.07
C ASP A 92 36.61 -19.69 -18.67
N ASP A 93 37.35 -20.11 -17.65
CA ASP A 93 38.80 -19.97 -17.44
C ASP A 93 39.35 -18.62 -17.93
N ALA A 94 38.85 -17.55 -17.32
CA ALA A 94 39.57 -16.28 -17.23
C ALA A 94 39.52 -15.79 -15.78
N ASP A 95 40.52 -16.23 -15.03
CA ASP A 95 41.20 -15.55 -13.93
C ASP A 95 40.41 -14.46 -13.18
N TYR A 96 39.78 -14.84 -12.07
CA TYR A 96 39.43 -13.88 -11.01
C TYR A 96 40.70 -13.60 -10.18
N ASP A 97 41.50 -12.66 -10.65
CA ASP A 97 42.53 -11.99 -9.85
C ASP A 97 41.82 -11.01 -8.90
N SER A 98 41.39 -11.52 -7.74
CA SER A 98 40.87 -10.68 -6.65
C SER A 98 42.03 -10.26 -5.75
N ASP A 99 42.92 -9.44 -6.30
CA ASP A 99 43.89 -8.69 -5.51
C ASP A 99 43.17 -7.50 -4.86
N ASP A 100 43.21 -7.50 -3.52
CA ASP A 100 43.49 -6.34 -2.66
C ASP A 100 42.52 -5.12 -2.70
N ASP A 101 41.81 -4.89 -1.59
CA ASP A 101 42.10 -3.75 -0.71
C ASP A 101 41.37 -3.94 0.63
N ASP A 102 42.13 -4.36 1.64
CA ASP A 102 41.82 -4.17 3.06
C ASP A 102 41.78 -2.66 3.36
N SER A 103 40.58 -2.09 3.46
CA SER A 103 40.40 -0.81 4.16
C SER A 103 39.98 -1.09 5.61
N ASP A 104 41.00 -1.37 6.42
CA ASP A 104 41.05 -1.04 7.86
C ASP A 104 41.15 0.49 8.02
N ASP A 105 40.91 1.02 9.23
CA ASP A 105 40.80 2.43 9.69
C ASP A 105 39.38 3.03 9.55
N ASP A 106 38.73 3.55 10.60
CA ASP A 106 39.25 4.00 11.89
C ASP A 106 38.11 4.12 12.91
N ASP A 107 38.45 3.75 14.14
CA ASP A 107 37.74 4.04 15.38
C ASP A 107 37.39 5.53 15.53
N ALA A 108 36.15 5.81 15.94
CA ALA A 108 35.85 6.97 16.78
C ALA A 108 34.61 6.68 17.64
N ASP A 109 34.83 5.95 18.73
CA ASP A 109 34.10 6.17 19.99
C ASP A 109 34.26 7.65 20.39
N GLU A 110 33.17 8.41 20.54
CA GLU A 110 33.02 9.35 21.66
C GLU A 110 31.53 9.46 22.05
N ASP A 111 31.25 8.91 23.23
CA ASP A 111 30.19 9.27 24.19
C ASP A 111 29.69 10.72 24.08
N ASP A 112 28.37 10.91 24.10
CA ASP A 112 27.77 12.03 24.85
C ASP A 112 26.44 11.60 25.49
N PRO A 113 26.47 11.10 26.73
CA PRO A 113 25.28 10.82 27.52
C PRO A 113 24.96 12.00 28.47
N GLU A 114 23.66 12.32 28.49
CA GLU A 114 22.88 13.00 29.54
C GLU A 114 23.07 14.52 29.72
N ASP A 115 21.98 15.28 29.65
CA ASP A 115 21.24 15.65 30.88
C ASP A 115 20.06 16.60 30.60
N GLU A 116 18.94 16.27 31.25
CA GLU A 116 18.04 17.12 32.06
C GLU A 116 17.61 18.49 31.45
N ASP A 117 16.32 18.72 31.22
CA ASP A 117 15.51 19.31 32.28
C ASP A 117 14.02 18.95 32.17
N ALA A 118 13.51 18.46 33.31
CA ALA A 118 12.10 18.38 33.62
C ALA A 118 11.59 19.75 34.08
N ASP A 119 10.77 20.43 33.28
CA ASP A 119 9.91 21.51 33.78
C ASP A 119 8.52 20.98 34.10
N ASP A 120 8.42 20.44 35.32
CA ASP A 120 7.19 20.39 36.11
C ASP A 120 6.76 21.84 36.44
N VAL A 121 5.85 22.40 35.65
CA VAL A 121 5.07 23.58 36.07
C VAL A 121 3.69 23.13 36.54
N LYS A 122 3.64 22.51 37.72
CA LYS A 122 2.46 22.57 38.59
C LYS A 122 2.46 23.87 39.41
N VAL A 123 1.77 24.91 38.94
CA VAL A 123 1.06 25.91 39.77
C VAL A 123 -0.03 26.51 38.88
N ASP A 124 -1.33 26.26 39.10
CA ASP A 124 -2.11 27.12 39.99
C ASP A 124 -3.30 26.36 40.61
N HIS A 125 -3.19 26.16 41.92
CA HIS A 125 -4.29 25.77 42.78
C HIS A 125 -5.09 27.03 43.11
N ARG A 126 -6.07 27.35 42.27
CA ARG A 126 -7.08 28.37 42.58
C ARG A 126 -8.39 27.73 43.00
N ARG A 127 -8.41 27.13 44.20
CA ARG A 127 -9.49 27.31 45.19
C ARG A 127 -9.11 26.77 46.57
#